data_AF-A0A4S2UZH3-F1
#
_entry.id   AF-A0A4S2UZH3-F1
#
_cell.length_a   1.000
_cell.length_b   1.000
_cell.length_c   1.000
_cell.angle_alpha   90.00
_cell.angle_beta   90.00
_cell.angle_gamma   90.00
#
_symmetry.space_group_name_H-M   'P 1'
#
loop_
_entity.id
_entity.type
_entity.pdbx_description
1 polymer ?
#
loop_
_entity_poly.entity_id
_entity_poly.type
_entity_poly.pdbx_seq_one_letter_code
_entity_poly.pdbx_strand_id
1 'polypeptide(L)'
;MRTRGCSAPERPVEERPEVLPADAGVFRRAEAEREMRPGPPRRRGGVPPPSSGPSHRYKLVNRRSGKVLGADSASTADGAQVVQWKDTGAPDQQWSLVPVS
;
A
#
# COMPACT_ATOMS: atom_id res chain seq x y z
N MET A 1 0.73 -73.03 28.85
CA MET A 1 1.76 -73.71 29.65
C MET A 1 3.01 -72.81 29.68
N ARG A 2 3.61 -72.66 30.87
CA ARG A 2 4.89 -72.01 31.30
C ARG A 2 6.03 -72.00 30.24
N THR A 3 7.07 -71.16 30.21
CA THR A 3 7.57 -69.89 30.81
C THR A 3 8.99 -69.63 30.22
N ARG A 4 9.55 -68.41 30.39
CA ARG A 4 11.00 -68.00 30.36
C ARG A 4 11.61 -67.78 28.95
N GLY A 5 12.45 -66.78 28.68
CA GLY A 5 13.08 -65.72 29.48
C GLY A 5 13.68 -64.67 28.51
N CYS A 6 13.57 -63.38 28.83
CA CYS A 6 14.68 -62.47 29.18
C CYS A 6 15.80 -62.31 28.14
N SER A 7 15.84 -61.14 27.49
CA SER A 7 17.05 -60.32 27.28
C SER A 7 16.63 -58.87 26.98
N ALA A 8 17.02 -57.93 27.85
CA ALA A 8 17.24 -56.52 27.53
C ALA A 8 18.76 -56.34 27.27
N PRO A 9 19.32 -55.20 26.83
CA PRO A 9 18.79 -53.84 26.67
C PRO A 9 19.02 -53.29 25.23
N GLU A 10 18.51 -52.14 24.80
CA GLU A 10 19.09 -50.82 24.99
C GLU A 10 18.02 -49.79 24.60
N ARG A 11 17.87 -48.76 25.42
CA ARG A 11 17.00 -47.63 25.13
C ARG A 11 17.71 -46.70 24.15
N PRO A 12 17.17 -46.40 22.96
CA PRO A 12 17.44 -45.12 22.35
C PRO A 12 16.73 -44.09 23.22
N VAL A 13 17.50 -43.14 23.74
CA VAL A 13 17.02 -41.97 24.46
C VAL A 13 15.96 -41.30 23.59
N GLU A 14 14.72 -41.26 24.09
CA GLU A 14 13.66 -40.41 23.55
C GLU A 14 14.13 -38.97 23.74
N GLU A 15 14.67 -38.38 22.67
CA GLU A 15 14.95 -36.95 22.58
C GLU A 15 13.64 -36.21 22.73
N ARG A 16 13.28 -35.91 23.98
CA ARG A 16 12.32 -34.85 24.29
C ARG A 16 13.12 -33.56 24.09
N PRO A 17 12.85 -32.73 23.06
CA PRO A 17 13.44 -31.40 23.03
C PRO A 17 12.87 -30.67 24.24
N GLU A 18 13.74 -30.40 25.21
CA GLU A 18 13.44 -29.55 26.35
C GLU A 18 13.19 -28.15 25.79
N VAL A 19 11.90 -27.78 25.68
CA VAL A 19 11.48 -26.44 25.29
C VAL A 19 11.84 -25.52 26.45
N LEU A 20 12.98 -24.85 26.34
CA LEU A 20 13.40 -23.82 27.29
C LEU A 20 12.72 -22.49 26.92
N PRO A 21 12.08 -21.78 27.87
CA PRO A 21 11.50 -20.47 27.63
C PRO A 21 12.59 -19.45 27.28
N ALA A 22 12.30 -18.57 26.31
CA ALA A 22 13.26 -17.71 25.63
C ALA A 22 13.78 -16.49 26.45
N ASP A 23 13.58 -16.47 27.76
CA ASP A 23 13.72 -15.24 28.56
C ASP A 23 14.99 -15.14 29.41
N ALA A 24 15.99 -16.00 29.19
CA ALA A 24 17.30 -15.87 29.85
C ALA A 24 18.29 -15.09 28.96
N GLY A 25 18.34 -13.76 29.17
CA GLY A 25 19.23 -12.84 28.47
C GLY A 25 20.72 -13.11 28.72
N VAL A 26 21.51 -13.17 27.65
CA VAL A 26 22.98 -13.17 27.68
C VAL A 26 23.47 -11.73 27.81
N PHE A 27 23.93 -11.33 29.01
CA PHE A 27 24.56 -10.03 29.21
C PHE A 27 25.99 -10.05 28.64
N ARG A 28 26.18 -9.46 27.45
CA ARG A 28 27.52 -9.12 26.96
C ARG A 28 28.10 -7.99 27.80
N ARG A 29 29.31 -8.22 28.32
CA ARG A 29 30.15 -7.27 29.04
C ARG A 29 30.26 -5.97 28.25
N ALA A 30 30.01 -4.86 28.92
CA ALA A 30 30.09 -3.51 28.37
C ALA A 30 31.54 -3.20 27.95
N GLU A 31 31.73 -2.89 26.67
CA GLU A 31 32.89 -2.14 26.19
C GLU A 31 32.40 -0.94 25.37
N ALA A 32 32.64 0.23 25.97
CA ALA A 32 32.92 1.53 25.37
C ALA A 32 32.11 1.94 24.12
N GLU A 33 31.10 2.78 24.38
CA GLU A 33 30.99 4.12 23.79
C GLU A 33 31.77 4.34 22.49
N ARG A 34 31.17 3.93 21.37
CA ARG A 34 31.25 4.73 20.15
C ARG A 34 29.91 5.40 20.00
N GLU A 35 29.89 6.70 20.25
CA GLU A 35 28.76 7.59 20.09
C GLU A 35 28.17 7.43 18.67
N MET A 36 27.20 6.53 18.56
CA MET A 36 26.36 6.37 17.39
C MET A 36 25.44 7.60 17.38
N ARG A 37 25.89 8.70 16.77
CA ARG A 37 24.96 9.73 16.33
C ARG A 37 23.94 9.02 15.43
N PRO A 38 22.65 9.03 15.74
CA PRO A 38 21.66 8.40 14.87
C PRO A 38 21.77 9.09 13.51
N GLY A 39 22.24 8.34 12.51
CA GLY A 39 22.18 8.82 11.13
C GLY A 39 20.74 9.16 10.79
N PRO A 40 20.49 10.19 9.97
CA PRO A 40 19.14 10.55 9.59
C PRO A 40 18.41 9.33 9.03
N PRO A 41 17.12 9.13 9.34
CA PRO A 41 16.39 7.96 8.86
C PRO A 41 16.51 7.91 7.34
N ARG A 42 16.98 6.79 6.79
CA ARG A 42 16.96 6.58 5.34
C ARG A 42 15.51 6.70 4.92
N ARG A 43 15.18 7.77 4.16
CA ARG A 43 13.85 7.96 3.58
C ARG A 43 13.54 6.69 2.80
N ARG A 44 12.64 5.85 3.32
CA ARG A 44 11.98 4.82 2.54
C ARG A 44 11.41 5.56 1.34
N GLY A 45 11.97 5.32 0.15
CA GLY A 45 11.67 6.10 -1.05
C GLY A 45 10.16 6.23 -1.16
N GLY A 46 9.66 7.46 -1.00
CA GLY A 46 8.26 7.73 -1.21
C GLY A 46 7.97 7.39 -2.67
N VAL A 47 6.89 6.65 -2.91
CA VAL A 47 6.34 6.56 -4.26
C VAL A 47 6.22 8.00 -4.76
N PRO A 48 6.86 8.39 -5.87
CA PRO A 48 6.70 9.74 -6.38
C PRO A 48 5.20 9.96 -6.58
N PRO A 49 4.64 11.11 -6.15
CA PRO A 49 3.26 11.42 -6.48
C PRO A 49 3.09 11.25 -7.99
N PRO A 50 1.93 10.76 -8.47
CA PRO A 50 1.70 10.65 -9.91
C PRO A 50 2.10 11.98 -10.53
N SER A 51 2.99 11.93 -11.54
CA SER A 51 3.53 13.16 -12.11
C SER A 51 2.34 14.00 -12.56
N SER A 52 2.19 15.16 -11.94
CA SER A 52 1.20 16.14 -12.36
C SER A 52 1.71 16.71 -13.68
N GLY A 53 1.46 15.99 -14.78
CA GLY A 53 1.57 16.54 -16.11
C GLY A 53 0.75 17.83 -16.19
N PRO A 54 1.05 18.73 -17.13
CA PRO A 54 0.32 19.98 -17.27
C PRO A 54 -1.18 19.69 -17.34
N SER A 55 -1.94 20.22 -16.39
CA SER A 55 -3.39 20.04 -16.33
C SER A 55 -4.03 21.02 -17.30
N HIS A 56 -4.18 20.59 -18.56
CA HIS A 56 -4.93 21.36 -19.54
C HIS A 56 -6.44 21.21 -19.29
N ARG A 57 -7.14 22.34 -19.36
CA ARG A 57 -8.60 22.43 -19.25
C ARG A 57 -9.17 22.66 -20.63
N TYR A 58 -10.11 21.82 -21.03
CA TYR A 58 -10.75 21.85 -22.34
C TYR A 58 -12.25 22.13 -22.21
N LYS A 59 -12.80 22.80 -23.23
CA LYS A 59 -14.25 22.82 -23.46
C LYS A 59 -14.57 21.87 -24.60
N LEU A 60 -15.56 21.01 -24.41
CA LEU A 60 -16.04 20.13 -25.47
C LEU A 60 -17.25 20.78 -26.12
N VAL A 61 -17.05 21.35 -27.30
CA VAL A 61 -18.10 22.06 -28.06
C VAL A 61 -18.73 21.10 -29.05
N ASN A 62 -20.05 20.97 -28.99
CA ASN A 62 -20.81 20.28 -30.02
C ASN A 62 -20.83 21.14 -31.28
N ARG A 63 -20.22 20.66 -32.37
CA ARG A 63 -20.14 21.42 -33.64
C ARG A 63 -21.48 21.76 -34.27
N ARG A 64 -22.54 20.98 -34.03
CA ARG A 64 -23.88 21.20 -34.62
C ARG A 64 -24.67 22.25 -33.86
N SER A 65 -24.61 22.24 -32.54
CA SER A 65 -25.43 23.13 -31.69
C SER A 65 -24.67 24.35 -31.17
N GLY A 66 -23.33 24.34 -31.19
CA GLY A 66 -22.49 25.34 -30.54
C GLY A 66 -22.51 25.28 -29.00
N LYS A 67 -23.24 24.33 -28.42
CA LYS A 67 -23.32 24.12 -26.97
C LYS A 67 -22.10 23.37 -26.44
N VAL A 68 -21.77 23.59 -25.17
CA VAL A 68 -20.69 22.89 -24.49
C VAL A 68 -21.21 21.74 -23.63
N LEU A 69 -20.35 20.75 -23.42
CA LEU A 69 -20.60 19.66 -22.48
C LEU A 69 -20.43 20.16 -21.04
N GLY A 70 -21.40 19.89 -20.15
CA GLY A 70 -21.33 20.22 -18.73
C GLY A 70 -22.03 19.21 -17.83
N ALA A 71 -21.68 19.17 -16.54
CA ALA A 71 -22.38 18.34 -15.55
C ALA A 71 -23.72 18.97 -15.14
N ASP A 72 -24.80 18.18 -15.14
CA ASP A 72 -26.13 18.68 -14.81
C ASP A 72 -26.17 19.25 -13.40
N SER A 73 -26.78 20.43 -13.27
CA SER A 73 -26.83 21.19 -12.02
C SER A 73 -25.46 21.40 -11.34
N ALA A 74 -24.35 21.36 -12.10
CA ALA A 74 -22.99 21.40 -11.59
C ALA A 74 -22.67 20.29 -10.55
N SER A 75 -23.31 19.13 -10.68
CA SER A 75 -23.14 18.01 -9.76
C SER A 75 -21.70 17.48 -9.77
N THR A 76 -21.15 17.25 -8.57
CA THR A 76 -19.86 16.59 -8.35
C THR A 76 -20.03 15.12 -7.93
N ALA A 77 -21.26 14.61 -7.95
CA ALA A 77 -21.53 13.22 -7.57
C ALA A 77 -21.09 12.25 -8.68
N ASP A 78 -20.66 11.06 -8.26
CA ASP A 78 -20.40 9.98 -9.21
C ASP A 78 -21.68 9.63 -9.98
N GLY A 79 -21.54 9.44 -11.29
CA GLY A 79 -22.69 9.23 -12.17
C GLY A 79 -23.52 10.48 -12.45
N ALA A 80 -23.00 11.68 -12.16
CA ALA A 80 -23.62 12.93 -12.60
C ALA A 80 -23.93 12.88 -14.10
N GLN A 81 -25.15 13.28 -14.45
CA GLN A 81 -25.57 13.36 -15.85
C GLN A 81 -24.76 14.43 -16.57
N VAL A 82 -24.31 14.11 -17.78
CA VAL A 82 -23.56 15.05 -18.62
C VAL A 82 -24.47 15.54 -19.73
N VAL A 83 -24.68 16.84 -19.80
CA VAL A 83 -25.65 17.50 -20.68
C VAL A 83 -24.99 18.49 -21.63
N GLN A 84 -25.69 18.87 -22.70
CA GLN A 84 -25.28 19.98 -23.57
C GLN A 84 -25.96 21.27 -23.14
N TRP A 85 -25.16 22.28 -22.80
CA TRP A 85 -25.65 23.55 -22.28
C TRP A 85 -25.04 24.76 -22.98
N LYS A 86 -25.62 25.94 -22.73
CA LYS A 86 -25.03 27.21 -23.14
C LYS A 86 -23.67 27.35 -22.48
N ASP A 87 -22.66 27.79 -23.24
CA ASP A 87 -21.36 28.14 -22.67
C ASP A 87 -21.52 29.33 -21.71
N THR A 88 -21.26 29.07 -20.42
CA THR A 88 -21.26 30.07 -19.34
C THR A 88 -19.85 30.27 -18.78
N GLY A 89 -18.86 29.52 -19.28
CA GLY A 89 -17.50 29.48 -18.71
C GLY A 89 -17.42 28.80 -17.34
N ALA A 90 -18.50 28.18 -16.87
CA ALA A 90 -18.57 27.60 -15.55
C ALA A 90 -17.62 26.38 -15.39
N PRO A 91 -17.17 26.06 -14.15
CA PRO A 91 -16.20 24.99 -13.92
C PRO A 91 -16.67 23.60 -14.37
N ASP A 92 -17.97 23.32 -14.25
CA ASP A 92 -18.63 22.09 -14.70
C ASP A 92 -18.57 21.89 -16.23
N GLN A 93 -18.18 22.93 -16.98
CA GLN A 93 -18.01 22.90 -18.44
C GLN A 93 -16.54 22.73 -18.86
N GLN A 94 -15.64 22.48 -17.91
CA GLN A 94 -14.19 22.40 -18.13
C GLN A 94 -13.67 21.03 -17.77
N TRP A 95 -13.08 20.35 -18.75
CA TRP A 95 -12.73 18.94 -18.67
C TRP A 95 -11.22 18.74 -18.76
N SER A 96 -10.74 17.72 -18.06
CA SER A 96 -9.39 17.18 -18.23
C SER A 96 -9.49 15.85 -18.98
N LEU A 97 -8.62 15.65 -19.97
CA LEU A 97 -8.60 14.43 -20.77
C LEU A 97 -7.50 13.51 -20.24
N VAL A 98 -7.88 12.28 -19.89
CA VAL A 98 -6.95 11.25 -19.43
C VAL A 98 -6.75 10.26 -20.58
N PRO A 99 -5.50 9.97 -21.00
CA PRO A 99 -5.23 8.95 -21.99
C PRO A 99 -5.76 7.58 -21.53
N VAL A 100 -6.34 6.83 -22.46
CA VAL A 100 -6.74 5.43 -22.22
C VAL A 100 -5.76 4.55 -23.01
N SER A 101 -5.11 3.61 -22.32
CA SER A 101 -4.11 2.67 -22.85
C SER A 101 -4.69 1.29 -23.11
#